data_AF-A0AAV8WMZ2-F1
#
_entry.id   AF-A0AAV8WMZ2-F1
#
_cell.length_a   1.000
_cell.length_b   1.000
_cell.length_c   1.000
_cell.angle_alpha   90.00
_cell.angle_beta   90.00
_cell.angle_gamma   90.00
#
_symmetry.space_group_name_H-M   'P 1'
#
loop_
_entity.id
_entity.type
_entity.pdbx_description
1 polymer ?
#
loop_
_entity_poly.entity_id
_entity_poly.type
_entity_poly.pdbx_seq_one_letter_code
_entity_poly.pdbx_strand_id
1 'polypeptide(L)'
;MECVNEENTTCKCKEEHGDVLQFLSDEVDAVYLFRDRFFENHKIEDAIKKNEEIEKLLGDTLKIFGEHEHLIKDSNRAKYSFLKGRLLNVVAKYNKDAENLLSKSIKLDPKLVDAWNELGECYWKNDELRKSINCFEGALKEKKNKFSLRNLSMLSRQEASKSREERVKNIEKGLNYAKEAVQLDPQDGLSWAILGNAHLSSFFGIQQNPKILKQCLSAYSQAEKDLVAKSTPDLHYNKGITLKYEEEFKLALESFTEASLYDPTWEPPKIKEKQLIKYLNDIKELVSTHGKMKAKRLQQILQSIDSKQLGPYAGGSYTSTNGQTVKLEEMLLSNLKPGINEEKVVLGKVVCSIRNEDTVPFTFCLVDKAGTCVVVTIFNLADGKGVIIGDSDYKFRLIRVETPVILVVNSKKVSRDLQAGVQMSIFKKFD
;
A
#
# COMPACT_ATOMS: atom_id res chain seq x y z
N MET A 1 19.31 42.58 54.65
CA MET A 1 18.34 43.33 53.82
C MET A 1 18.92 43.39 52.42
N GLU A 2 18.76 42.30 51.68
CA GLU A 2 19.11 42.22 50.26
C GLU A 2 17.90 41.56 49.58
N CYS A 3 17.45 42.14 48.48
CA CYS A 3 16.16 41.78 47.90
C CYS A 3 16.32 40.61 46.93
N VAL A 4 15.74 39.46 47.28
CA VAL A 4 15.48 38.39 46.32
C VAL A 4 14.29 38.84 45.46
N ASN A 5 14.59 39.57 44.38
CA ASN A 5 13.63 39.81 43.31
C ASN A 5 13.54 38.54 42.45
N GLU A 6 12.71 37.59 42.85
CA GLU A 6 12.17 36.61 41.91
C GLU A 6 11.26 37.36 40.92
N GLU A 7 11.68 37.46 39.65
CA GLU A 7 10.89 38.07 38.59
C GLU A 7 9.68 37.19 38.28
N ASN A 8 8.60 37.42 39.02
CA ASN A 8 7.36 36.67 38.95
C ASN A 8 6.69 36.90 37.59
N THR A 9 7.03 36.04 36.64
CA THR A 9 6.76 36.19 35.21
C THR A 9 5.40 35.58 34.86
N THR A 10 4.35 36.21 35.41
CA THR A 10 2.96 35.73 35.34
C THR A 10 2.45 35.63 33.90
N CYS A 11 1.96 34.45 33.52
CA CYS A 11 1.32 34.21 32.22
C CYS A 11 0.07 35.06 32.02
N LYS A 12 -0.20 35.49 30.77
CA LYS A 12 -1.49 36.13 30.38
C LYS A 12 -2.70 35.21 30.58
N CYS A 13 -2.49 33.90 30.54
CA CYS A 13 -3.44 32.85 30.86
C CYS A 13 -3.88 32.79 32.34
N LYS A 14 -3.19 33.52 33.24
CA LYS A 14 -3.45 33.58 34.70
C LYS A 14 -3.14 32.32 35.50
N GLU A 15 -2.49 31.32 34.92
CA GLU A 15 -2.00 30.14 35.61
C GLU A 15 -0.48 30.21 35.85
N GLU A 16 -0.01 29.59 36.94
CA GLU A 16 1.41 29.50 37.30
C GLU A 16 2.00 28.15 36.85
N HIS A 17 2.60 28.12 35.67
CA HIS A 17 3.22 26.91 35.11
C HIS A 17 4.65 26.72 35.64
N GLY A 18 4.82 25.85 36.65
CA GLY A 18 6.13 25.55 37.26
C GLY A 18 7.20 25.02 36.30
N ASP A 19 6.81 24.35 35.21
CA ASP A 19 7.66 24.17 34.03
C ASP A 19 6.87 24.46 32.74
N VAL A 20 7.08 25.66 32.18
CA VAL A 20 6.51 26.11 30.91
C VAL A 20 6.88 25.18 29.74
N LEU A 21 8.06 24.54 29.75
CA LEU A 21 8.44 23.58 28.70
C LEU A 21 7.74 22.22 28.84
N GLN A 22 7.26 21.86 30.03
CA GLN A 22 6.46 20.66 30.18
C GLN A 22 5.02 20.93 29.75
N PHE A 23 4.41 22.01 30.24
CA PHE A 23 3.09 22.47 29.79
C PHE A 23 3.01 22.58 28.25
N LEU A 24 3.96 23.29 27.62
CA LEU A 24 4.01 23.38 26.14
C LEU A 24 4.33 22.04 25.44
N SER A 25 4.81 21.01 26.15
CA SER A 25 4.93 19.65 25.61
C SER A 25 3.59 18.94 25.66
N ASP A 26 2.92 18.99 26.82
CA ASP A 26 1.65 18.34 27.07
C ASP A 26 0.56 18.84 26.11
N GLU A 27 0.54 20.14 25.82
CA GLU A 27 -0.33 20.76 24.79
C GLU A 27 -0.05 20.19 23.37
N VAL A 28 1.22 20.06 22.96
CA VAL A 28 1.58 19.52 21.63
C VAL A 28 1.27 18.02 21.55
N ASP A 29 1.52 17.29 22.63
CA ASP A 29 1.20 15.88 22.73
C ASP A 29 -0.32 15.66 22.75
N ALA A 30 -1.14 16.58 23.28
CA ALA A 30 -2.59 16.53 23.17
C ALA A 30 -3.09 16.68 21.72
N VAL A 31 -2.52 17.60 20.91
CA VAL A 31 -2.88 17.71 19.48
C VAL A 31 -2.47 16.47 18.69
N TYR A 32 -1.30 15.89 18.96
CA TYR A 32 -0.87 14.63 18.35
C TYR A 32 -1.75 13.45 18.79
N LEU A 33 -2.13 13.37 20.07
CA LEU A 33 -3.03 12.36 20.61
C LEU A 33 -4.42 12.44 19.94
N PHE A 34 -4.97 13.65 19.79
CA PHE A 34 -6.21 13.89 19.07
C PHE A 34 -6.13 13.44 17.60
N ARG A 35 -5.04 13.77 16.89
CA ARG A 35 -4.82 13.34 15.50
C ARG A 35 -4.75 11.82 15.37
N ASP A 36 -3.93 11.18 16.19
CA ASP A 36 -3.56 9.77 16.03
C ASP A 36 -4.62 8.81 16.64
N ARG A 37 -5.33 9.25 17.69
CA ARG A 37 -6.41 8.49 18.36
C ARG A 37 -7.81 9.09 18.16
N PHE A 38 -8.03 9.88 17.10
CA PHE A 38 -9.32 10.51 16.80
C PHE A 38 -10.50 9.51 16.96
N PHE A 39 -10.36 8.32 16.38
CA PHE A 39 -11.38 7.25 16.35
C PHE A 39 -11.50 6.42 17.65
N GLU A 40 -10.72 6.72 18.69
CA GLU A 40 -11.00 6.20 20.04
C GLU A 40 -12.12 6.98 20.73
N ASN A 41 -12.36 8.25 20.33
CA ASN A 41 -13.31 9.17 20.98
C ASN A 41 -14.38 9.73 20.02
N HIS A 42 -14.15 9.71 18.71
CA HIS A 42 -15.07 10.18 17.67
C HIS A 42 -15.57 9.02 16.82
N LYS A 43 -16.74 9.19 16.21
CA LYS A 43 -17.31 8.14 15.35
C LYS A 43 -16.73 8.21 13.94
N ILE A 44 -16.99 7.18 13.14
CA ILE A 44 -16.51 7.11 11.76
C ILE A 44 -17.18 8.17 10.86
N GLU A 45 -18.41 8.59 11.18
CA GLU A 45 -19.12 9.65 10.48
C GLU A 45 -18.47 11.04 10.68
N ASP A 46 -17.70 11.23 11.77
CA ASP A 46 -16.99 12.48 12.05
C ASP A 46 -15.62 12.56 11.33
N ALA A 47 -15.18 11.50 10.64
CA ALA A 47 -13.90 11.45 9.93
C ALA A 47 -13.69 12.63 8.94
N ILE A 48 -14.77 13.13 8.33
CA ILE A 48 -14.75 14.27 7.41
C ILE A 48 -14.31 15.59 8.08
N LYS A 49 -14.54 15.75 9.39
CA LYS A 49 -14.19 16.95 10.16
C LYS A 49 -12.78 16.91 10.73
N LYS A 50 -12.20 15.71 10.87
CA LYS A 50 -10.94 15.45 11.57
C LYS A 50 -9.84 16.45 11.22
N ASN A 51 -9.65 16.74 9.94
CA ASN A 51 -8.59 17.65 9.46
C ASN A 51 -8.87 19.13 9.83
N GLU A 52 -10.13 19.58 9.77
CA GLU A 52 -10.54 20.93 10.21
C GLU A 52 -10.35 21.11 11.72
N GLU A 53 -10.71 20.09 12.50
CA GLU A 53 -10.54 20.11 13.96
C GLU A 53 -9.06 20.08 14.38
N ILE A 54 -8.19 19.36 13.65
CA ILE A 54 -6.73 19.42 13.83
C ILE A 54 -6.18 20.81 13.47
N GLU A 55 -6.61 21.42 12.35
CA GLU A 55 -6.17 22.77 11.96
C GLU A 55 -6.62 23.83 12.98
N LYS A 56 -7.81 23.68 13.57
CA LYS A 56 -8.28 24.52 14.67
C LYS A 56 -7.43 24.35 15.93
N LEU A 57 -7.21 23.11 16.38
CA LEU A 57 -6.37 22.82 17.56
C LEU A 57 -4.94 23.34 17.38
N LEU A 58 -4.37 23.18 16.18
CA LEU A 58 -3.10 23.78 15.79
C LEU A 58 -3.14 25.31 15.94
N GLY A 59 -4.15 25.97 15.38
CA GLY A 59 -4.31 27.42 15.44
C GLY A 59 -4.51 27.98 16.85
N ASP A 60 -5.22 27.25 17.73
CA ASP A 60 -5.41 27.62 19.12
C ASP A 60 -4.14 27.38 19.95
N THR A 61 -3.48 26.23 19.81
CA THR A 61 -2.22 25.91 20.51
C THR A 61 -1.09 26.88 20.13
N LEU A 62 -1.03 27.33 18.86
CA LEU A 62 -0.05 28.34 18.42
C LEU A 62 -0.19 29.69 19.13
N LYS A 63 -1.39 30.05 19.62
CA LYS A 63 -1.60 31.24 20.46
C LYS A 63 -0.96 31.06 21.82
N ILE A 64 -1.14 29.89 22.44
CA ILE A 64 -0.52 29.52 23.72
C ILE A 64 1.01 29.63 23.62
N PHE A 65 1.61 29.09 22.55
CA PHE A 65 3.05 29.25 22.27
C PHE A 65 3.45 30.73 22.10
N GLY A 66 2.64 31.55 21.45
CA GLY A 66 2.89 32.99 21.29
C GLY A 66 2.85 33.75 22.62
N GLU A 67 1.93 33.41 23.51
CA GLU A 67 1.84 34.02 24.84
C GLU A 67 2.99 33.60 25.76
N HIS A 68 3.43 32.35 25.68
CA HIS A 68 4.50 31.81 26.53
C HIS A 68 5.92 32.08 26.02
N GLU A 69 6.12 32.55 24.79
CA GLU A 69 7.46 32.68 24.20
C GLU A 69 8.42 33.56 25.02
N HIS A 70 7.90 34.57 25.70
CA HIS A 70 8.68 35.49 26.55
C HIS A 70 9.20 34.86 27.86
N LEU A 71 8.69 33.68 28.24
CA LEU A 71 9.08 32.93 29.44
C LEU A 71 10.25 31.95 29.16
N ILE A 72 10.64 31.81 27.90
CA ILE A 72 11.59 30.79 27.44
C ILE A 72 13.04 31.24 27.61
N LYS A 73 13.68 30.78 28.68
CA LYS A 73 15.12 30.94 28.95
C LYS A 73 15.98 30.38 27.79
N ASP A 74 17.17 30.94 27.56
CA ASP A 74 18.02 30.54 26.42
C ASP A 74 18.44 29.06 26.42
N SER A 75 18.70 28.48 27.61
CA SER A 75 18.94 27.03 27.79
C SER A 75 17.79 26.17 27.24
N ASN A 76 16.58 26.72 27.24
CA ASN A 76 15.32 26.05 26.93
C ASN A 76 14.92 26.28 25.46
N ARG A 77 15.66 27.13 24.74
CA ARG A 77 15.35 27.55 23.36
C ARG A 77 15.44 26.41 22.34
N ALA A 78 16.20 25.34 22.64
CA ALA A 78 16.22 24.11 21.86
C ALA A 78 14.87 23.37 21.93
N LYS A 79 14.49 22.83 23.10
CA LYS A 79 13.20 22.13 23.30
C LYS A 79 12.00 22.99 22.90
N TYR A 80 12.01 24.30 23.14
CA TYR A 80 10.96 25.20 22.63
C TYR A 80 10.88 25.25 21.10
N SER A 81 12.02 25.37 20.41
CA SER A 81 12.05 25.38 18.93
C SER A 81 11.60 24.03 18.36
N PHE A 82 11.97 22.91 19.00
CA PHE A 82 11.44 21.58 18.68
C PHE A 82 9.92 21.52 18.83
N LEU A 83 9.37 21.85 20.00
CA LEU A 83 7.94 21.73 20.28
C LEU A 83 7.10 22.60 19.34
N LYS A 84 7.50 23.86 19.11
CA LYS A 84 6.81 24.77 18.19
C LYS A 84 6.91 24.31 16.73
N GLY A 85 8.06 23.76 16.33
CA GLY A 85 8.27 23.18 15.00
C GLY A 85 7.48 21.89 14.76
N ARG A 86 7.42 21.01 15.76
CA ARG A 86 6.60 19.79 15.81
C ARG A 86 5.12 20.12 15.70
N LEU A 87 4.64 21.08 16.48
CA LEU A 87 3.26 21.58 16.39
C LEU A 87 2.92 22.03 14.96
N LEU A 88 3.76 22.88 14.35
CA LEU A 88 3.60 23.32 12.95
C LEU A 88 3.71 22.19 11.91
N ASN A 89 4.22 21.01 12.31
CA ASN A 89 4.34 19.80 11.50
C ASN A 89 3.21 18.78 11.75
N VAL A 90 2.20 19.09 12.58
CA VAL A 90 1.14 18.10 12.91
C VAL A 90 0.25 17.73 11.71
N VAL A 91 0.05 18.66 10.78
CA VAL A 91 -0.75 18.50 9.54
C VAL A 91 0.07 17.91 8.38
N ALA A 92 -0.61 17.37 7.36
CA ALA A 92 0.03 16.75 6.19
C ALA A 92 0.76 17.75 5.27
N LYS A 93 0.33 19.02 5.25
CA LYS A 93 0.89 20.08 4.42
C LYS A 93 2.26 20.53 4.94
N TYR A 94 3.24 20.71 4.04
CA TYR A 94 4.54 21.28 4.38
C TYR A 94 4.43 22.73 4.90
N ASN A 95 5.28 23.04 5.88
CA ASN A 95 5.36 24.35 6.53
C ASN A 95 6.83 24.79 6.65
N LYS A 96 7.18 25.94 6.08
CA LYS A 96 8.57 26.42 6.09
C LYS A 96 9.05 26.80 7.49
N ASP A 97 8.16 27.29 8.35
CA ASP A 97 8.53 27.69 9.71
C ASP A 97 8.75 26.47 10.62
N ALA A 98 8.08 25.35 10.35
CA ALA A 98 8.42 24.06 10.96
C ALA A 98 9.87 23.67 10.60
N GLU A 99 10.25 23.69 9.31
CA GLU A 99 11.62 23.38 8.88
C GLU A 99 12.64 24.32 9.56
N ASN A 100 12.36 25.62 9.60
CA ASN A 100 13.23 26.62 10.22
C ASN A 100 13.44 26.36 11.72
N LEU A 101 12.35 26.09 12.46
CA LEU A 101 12.37 25.86 13.91
C LEU A 101 13.01 24.52 14.28
N LEU A 102 12.70 23.45 13.55
CA LEU A 102 13.30 22.13 13.77
C LEU A 102 14.80 22.13 13.40
N SER A 103 15.18 22.78 12.30
CA SER A 103 16.58 22.99 11.92
C SER A 103 17.34 23.86 12.94
N LYS A 104 16.66 24.81 13.60
CA LYS A 104 17.23 25.57 14.72
C LYS A 104 17.41 24.69 15.96
N SER A 105 16.43 23.86 16.28
CA SER A 105 16.50 22.96 17.44
C SER A 105 17.70 22.01 17.35
N ILE A 106 17.90 21.34 16.22
CA ILE A 106 19.01 20.39 16.01
C ILE A 106 20.38 21.09 16.08
N LYS A 107 20.47 22.37 15.70
CA LYS A 107 21.70 23.17 15.83
C LYS A 107 22.02 23.57 17.28
N LEU A 108 21.01 23.63 18.15
CA LEU A 108 21.18 23.98 19.57
C LEU A 108 21.36 22.71 20.44
N ASP A 109 20.63 21.64 20.13
CA ASP A 109 20.81 20.31 20.71
C ASP A 109 20.77 19.23 19.61
N PRO A 110 21.95 18.79 19.12
CA PRO A 110 22.05 17.70 18.14
C PRO A 110 21.58 16.34 18.66
N LYS A 111 21.42 16.16 19.98
CA LYS A 111 21.01 14.88 20.58
C LYS A 111 19.49 14.70 20.68
N LEU A 112 18.72 15.74 20.33
CA LEU A 112 17.27 15.70 20.36
C LEU A 112 16.72 14.91 19.15
N VAL A 113 16.74 13.58 19.29
CA VAL A 113 16.31 12.56 18.31
C VAL A 113 14.95 12.88 17.69
N ASP A 114 14.01 13.39 18.48
CA ASP A 114 12.67 13.69 18.02
C ASP A 114 12.61 14.96 17.14
N ALA A 115 13.53 15.92 17.32
CA ALA A 115 13.67 17.05 16.41
C ALA A 115 14.25 16.61 15.05
N TRP A 116 15.19 15.66 15.02
CA TRP A 116 15.64 15.02 13.78
C TRP A 116 14.51 14.26 13.07
N ASN A 117 13.68 13.54 13.83
CA ASN A 117 12.52 12.80 13.29
C ASN A 117 11.49 13.75 12.65
N GLU A 118 11.07 14.79 13.37
CA GLU A 118 10.11 15.78 12.88
C GLU A 118 10.67 16.57 11.67
N LEU A 119 11.97 16.92 11.66
CA LEU A 119 12.60 17.56 10.50
C LEU A 119 12.64 16.60 9.29
N GLY A 120 12.85 15.31 9.53
CA GLY A 120 12.79 14.27 8.52
C GLY A 120 11.42 14.20 7.84
N GLU A 121 10.32 14.28 8.60
CA GLU A 121 8.97 14.33 8.05
C GLU A 121 8.68 15.68 7.36
N CYS A 122 9.14 16.79 7.94
CA CYS A 122 8.98 18.12 7.34
C CYS A 122 9.63 18.20 5.95
N TYR A 123 10.82 17.61 5.77
CA TYR A 123 11.44 17.48 4.44
C TYR A 123 10.70 16.52 3.52
N TRP A 124 10.12 15.42 4.02
CA TRP A 124 9.35 14.48 3.19
C TRP A 124 8.10 15.14 2.60
N LYS A 125 7.40 15.97 3.39
CA LYS A 125 6.25 16.77 2.94
C LYS A 125 6.61 17.82 1.87
N ASN A 126 7.90 18.13 1.68
CA ASN A 126 8.43 19.01 0.64
C ASN A 126 9.09 18.22 -0.53
N ASP A 127 8.84 16.91 -0.62
CA ASP A 127 9.46 15.96 -1.56
C ASP A 127 11.02 15.91 -1.52
N GLU A 128 11.62 16.46 -0.46
CA GLU A 128 13.08 16.55 -0.25
C GLU A 128 13.64 15.22 0.32
N LEU A 129 13.35 14.13 -0.39
CA LEU A 129 13.60 12.74 -0.02
C LEU A 129 14.99 12.49 0.57
N ARG A 130 16.04 13.07 -0.01
CA ARG A 130 17.43 12.92 0.48
C ARG A 130 17.70 13.65 1.79
N LYS A 131 17.12 14.83 2.00
CA LYS A 131 17.23 15.55 3.28
C LYS A 131 16.47 14.80 4.36
N SER A 132 15.28 14.28 4.02
CA SER A 132 14.49 13.40 4.89
C SER A 132 15.26 12.16 5.34
N ILE A 133 15.84 11.39 4.40
CA ILE A 133 16.69 10.22 4.70
C ILE A 133 17.87 10.61 5.61
N ASN A 134 18.59 11.70 5.29
CA ASN A 134 19.71 12.17 6.10
C ASN A 134 19.31 12.51 7.55
N CYS A 135 18.14 13.09 7.76
CA CYS A 135 17.64 13.41 9.10
C CYS A 135 17.31 12.15 9.90
N PHE A 136 16.64 11.15 9.30
CA PHE A 136 16.34 9.89 9.98
C PHE A 136 17.59 9.02 10.21
N GLU A 137 18.55 9.00 9.29
CA GLU A 137 19.86 8.36 9.52
C GLU A 137 20.72 9.16 10.52
N GLY A 138 20.42 10.43 10.76
CA GLY A 138 20.93 11.23 11.89
C GLY A 138 20.33 10.78 13.21
N ALA A 139 19.00 10.76 13.31
CA ALA A 139 18.25 10.30 14.49
C ALA A 139 18.72 8.92 15.00
N LEU A 140 18.97 7.97 14.08
CA LEU A 140 19.44 6.62 14.43
C LEU A 140 20.89 6.54 14.92
N LYS A 141 21.74 7.53 14.64
CA LYS A 141 23.11 7.60 15.19
C LYS A 141 23.10 8.02 16.65
N GLU A 142 22.22 8.95 17.02
CA GLU A 142 22.04 9.39 18.40
C GLU A 142 21.26 8.36 19.24
N LYS A 143 20.15 7.82 18.71
CA LYS A 143 19.37 6.77 19.39
C LYS A 143 18.54 5.93 18.41
N LYS A 144 18.80 4.62 18.38
CA LYS A 144 17.96 3.66 17.64
C LYS A 144 16.51 3.70 18.16
N ASN A 145 15.56 3.95 17.26
CA ASN A 145 14.15 4.14 17.60
C ASN A 145 13.23 3.66 16.44
N LYS A 146 11.98 3.29 16.76
CA LYS A 146 11.03 2.75 15.77
C LYS A 146 10.57 3.78 14.72
N PHE A 147 10.51 5.06 15.08
CA PHE A 147 9.99 6.12 14.21
C PHE A 147 10.88 6.32 12.98
N SER A 148 12.19 6.54 13.18
CA SER A 148 13.14 6.70 12.07
C SER A 148 13.23 5.44 11.21
N LEU A 149 13.13 4.25 11.80
CA LEU A 149 13.13 2.97 11.07
C LEU A 149 11.89 2.81 10.18
N ARG A 150 10.68 3.13 10.67
CA ARG A 150 9.45 3.13 9.86
C ARG A 150 9.56 4.09 8.67
N ASN A 151 10.05 5.31 8.91
CA ASN A 151 10.17 6.31 7.86
C ASN A 151 11.28 5.96 6.85
N LEU A 152 12.50 5.60 7.29
CA LEU A 152 13.55 5.10 6.39
C LEU A 152 13.13 3.84 5.61
N SER A 153 12.32 2.98 6.22
CA SER A 153 11.74 1.83 5.54
C SER A 153 10.89 2.26 4.34
N MET A 154 10.03 3.28 4.49
CA MET A 154 9.22 3.81 3.39
C MET A 154 10.07 4.54 2.34
N LEU A 155 10.89 5.50 2.78
CA LEU A 155 11.72 6.35 1.91
C LEU A 155 12.66 5.51 1.03
N SER A 156 13.32 4.49 1.61
CA SER A 156 14.23 3.61 0.85
C SER A 156 13.52 2.91 -0.31
N ARG A 157 12.22 2.59 -0.21
CA ARG A 157 11.46 1.91 -1.27
C ARG A 157 10.88 2.88 -2.32
N GLN A 158 10.86 4.17 -2.00
CA GLN A 158 10.46 5.26 -2.90
C GLN A 158 11.66 5.87 -3.64
N GLU A 159 12.90 5.64 -3.21
CA GLU A 159 14.08 6.26 -3.81
C GLU A 159 14.30 5.85 -5.28
N ALA A 160 14.31 6.87 -6.15
CA ALA A 160 14.44 6.76 -7.60
C ALA A 160 15.73 6.02 -7.98
N SER A 161 15.56 4.82 -8.54
CA SER A 161 16.65 3.90 -8.90
C SER A 161 16.96 3.97 -10.39
N LYS A 162 18.25 4.03 -10.75
CA LYS A 162 18.77 4.07 -12.12
C LYS A 162 18.88 2.67 -12.75
N SER A 163 18.92 1.62 -11.93
CA SER A 163 18.99 0.22 -12.38
C SER A 163 18.06 -0.70 -11.59
N ARG A 164 17.85 -1.92 -12.08
CA ARG A 164 17.04 -2.94 -11.38
C ARG A 164 17.72 -3.40 -10.09
N GLU A 165 19.04 -3.47 -10.10
CA GLU A 165 19.88 -3.92 -8.98
C GLU A 165 19.86 -2.89 -7.84
N GLU A 166 19.90 -1.59 -8.18
CA GLU A 166 19.69 -0.50 -7.23
C GLU A 166 18.28 -0.56 -6.63
N ARG A 167 17.24 -0.76 -7.46
CA ARG A 167 15.85 -0.90 -6.98
C ARG A 167 15.67 -2.11 -6.05
N VAL A 168 16.31 -3.23 -6.33
CA VAL A 168 16.28 -4.42 -5.46
C VAL A 168 16.94 -4.11 -4.11
N LYS A 169 18.15 -3.56 -4.11
CA LYS A 169 18.87 -3.17 -2.86
C LYS A 169 18.07 -2.17 -2.03
N ASN A 170 17.44 -1.19 -2.67
CA ASN A 170 16.60 -0.18 -2.03
C ASN A 170 15.36 -0.81 -1.35
N ILE A 171 14.77 -1.83 -1.97
CA ILE A 171 13.65 -2.59 -1.39
C ILE A 171 14.11 -3.52 -0.27
N GLU A 172 15.30 -4.13 -0.37
CA GLU A 172 15.91 -4.94 0.70
C GLU A 172 16.28 -4.08 1.93
N LYS A 173 16.89 -2.90 1.72
CA LYS A 173 17.16 -1.89 2.76
C LYS A 173 15.87 -1.51 3.48
N GLY A 174 14.83 -1.18 2.70
CA GLY A 174 13.50 -0.85 3.24
C GLY A 174 12.85 -1.98 4.03
N LEU A 175 12.96 -3.23 3.57
CA LEU A 175 12.41 -4.40 4.26
C LEU A 175 13.16 -4.72 5.56
N ASN A 176 14.47 -4.50 5.62
CA ASN A 176 15.25 -4.71 6.84
C ASN A 176 14.89 -3.65 7.90
N TYR A 177 14.81 -2.37 7.53
CA TYR A 177 14.34 -1.33 8.45
C TYR A 177 12.93 -1.60 9.01
N ALA A 178 12.01 -2.16 8.22
CA ALA A 178 10.67 -2.54 8.73
C ALA A 178 10.74 -3.66 9.78
N LYS A 179 11.54 -4.70 9.53
CA LYS A 179 11.76 -5.79 10.50
C LYS A 179 12.40 -5.27 11.79
N GLU A 180 13.36 -4.36 11.68
CA GLU A 180 14.01 -3.75 12.84
C GLU A 180 13.03 -2.88 13.65
N ALA A 181 12.11 -2.16 13.00
CA ALA A 181 11.07 -1.40 13.70
C ALA A 181 10.16 -2.31 14.53
N VAL A 182 9.68 -3.41 13.93
CA VAL A 182 8.89 -4.45 14.61
C VAL A 182 9.71 -5.18 15.70
N GLN A 183 11.03 -5.33 15.53
CA GLN A 183 11.88 -5.96 16.54
C GLN A 183 12.09 -5.06 17.77
N LEU A 184 12.08 -3.74 17.62
CA LEU A 184 12.12 -2.81 18.76
C LEU A 184 10.81 -2.79 19.55
N ASP A 185 9.68 -2.92 18.86
CA ASP A 185 8.34 -2.92 19.48
C ASP A 185 7.37 -3.83 18.71
N PRO A 186 7.22 -5.10 19.12
CA PRO A 186 6.30 -6.04 18.49
C PRO A 186 4.81 -5.70 18.66
N GLN A 187 4.45 -4.70 19.47
CA GLN A 187 3.06 -4.23 19.64
C GLN A 187 2.75 -3.00 18.80
N ASP A 188 3.76 -2.34 18.20
CA ASP A 188 3.57 -1.16 17.34
C ASP A 188 2.92 -1.56 16.00
N GLY A 189 1.59 -1.46 15.93
CA GLY A 189 0.84 -1.82 14.73
C GLY A 189 1.26 -1.04 13.49
N LEU A 190 1.73 0.20 13.65
CA LEU A 190 2.30 1.00 12.56
C LEU A 190 3.56 0.35 11.98
N SER A 191 4.46 -0.18 12.80
CA SER A 191 5.64 -0.95 12.33
C SER A 191 5.22 -2.21 11.57
N TRP A 192 4.16 -2.90 12.02
CA TRP A 192 3.58 -4.04 11.30
C TRP A 192 2.94 -3.64 9.96
N ALA A 193 2.25 -2.50 9.88
CA ALA A 193 1.73 -1.95 8.63
C ALA A 193 2.86 -1.61 7.65
N ILE A 194 3.95 -0.99 8.13
CA ILE A 194 5.14 -0.71 7.30
C ILE A 194 5.85 -2.00 6.87
N LEU A 195 5.87 -3.06 7.69
CA LEU A 195 6.38 -4.37 7.33
C LEU A 195 5.52 -5.06 6.26
N GLY A 196 4.19 -4.97 6.34
CA GLY A 196 3.28 -5.40 5.27
C GLY A 196 3.57 -4.66 3.97
N ASN A 197 3.61 -3.32 4.01
CA ASN A 197 3.96 -2.48 2.86
C ASN A 197 5.36 -2.83 2.28
N ALA A 198 6.31 -3.27 3.11
CA ALA A 198 7.63 -3.71 2.69
C ALA A 198 7.65 -5.11 2.06
N HIS A 199 6.87 -6.05 2.58
CA HIS A 199 6.65 -7.36 1.93
C HIS A 199 5.95 -7.20 0.58
N LEU A 200 4.89 -6.38 0.49
CA LEU A 200 4.24 -6.02 -0.77
C LEU A 200 5.25 -5.45 -1.78
N SER A 201 6.13 -4.56 -1.29
CA SER A 201 7.19 -3.97 -2.11
C SER A 201 8.23 -5.01 -2.58
N SER A 202 8.59 -5.97 -1.73
CA SER A 202 9.49 -7.08 -2.06
C SER A 202 8.88 -8.01 -3.12
N PHE A 203 7.59 -8.32 -3.00
CA PHE A 203 6.85 -9.15 -3.95
C PHE A 203 6.82 -8.54 -5.37
N PHE A 204 6.38 -7.29 -5.50
CA PHE A 204 6.32 -6.59 -6.79
C PHE A 204 7.66 -5.97 -7.23
N GLY A 205 8.71 -6.01 -6.40
CA GLY A 205 9.97 -5.31 -6.64
C GLY A 205 11.20 -6.20 -6.80
N ILE A 206 11.16 -7.42 -6.25
CA ILE A 206 12.25 -8.39 -6.30
C ILE A 206 11.75 -9.65 -7.03
N GLN A 207 10.91 -10.45 -6.36
CA GLN A 207 10.37 -11.71 -6.86
C GLN A 207 8.97 -11.96 -6.30
N GLN A 208 8.05 -12.34 -7.20
CA GLN A 208 6.68 -12.71 -6.85
C GLN A 208 6.60 -14.12 -6.23
N ASN A 209 7.00 -14.23 -4.97
CA ASN A 209 6.90 -15.47 -4.19
C ASN A 209 5.63 -15.44 -3.33
N PRO A 210 4.66 -16.37 -3.49
CA PRO A 210 3.42 -16.37 -2.69
C PRO A 210 3.64 -16.42 -1.17
N LYS A 211 4.79 -16.90 -0.68
CA LYS A 211 5.13 -16.81 0.75
C LYS A 211 5.26 -15.37 1.24
N ILE A 212 5.69 -14.45 0.38
CA ILE A 212 5.84 -13.02 0.68
C ILE A 212 4.47 -12.32 0.77
N LEU A 213 3.49 -12.70 -0.05
CA LEU A 213 2.12 -12.18 0.10
C LEU A 213 1.44 -12.70 1.37
N LYS A 214 1.67 -13.97 1.75
CA LYS A 214 1.21 -14.48 3.05
C LYS A 214 1.86 -13.76 4.23
N GLN A 215 3.14 -13.39 4.13
CA GLN A 215 3.80 -12.52 5.12
C GLN A 215 3.22 -11.09 5.13
N CYS A 216 2.92 -10.53 3.95
CA CYS A 216 2.27 -9.22 3.81
C CYS A 216 0.91 -9.17 4.53
N LEU A 217 0.00 -10.08 4.19
CA LEU A 217 -1.33 -10.18 4.78
C LEU A 217 -1.27 -10.51 6.29
N SER A 218 -0.32 -11.35 6.72
CA SER A 218 -0.10 -11.63 8.13
C SER A 218 0.42 -10.40 8.91
N ALA A 219 1.22 -9.53 8.28
CA ALA A 219 1.70 -8.30 8.89
C ALA A 219 0.57 -7.27 9.02
N TYR A 220 -0.27 -7.12 7.99
CA TYR A 220 -1.48 -6.29 8.10
C TYR A 220 -2.44 -6.81 9.18
N SER A 221 -2.72 -8.12 9.23
CA SER A 221 -3.58 -8.72 10.27
C SER A 221 -3.02 -8.57 11.70
N GLN A 222 -1.70 -8.40 11.85
CA GLN A 222 -1.07 -8.05 13.13
C GLN A 222 -1.15 -6.53 13.43
N ALA A 223 -1.06 -5.68 12.40
CA ALA A 223 -1.28 -4.23 12.53
C ALA A 223 -2.72 -3.89 12.97
N GLU A 224 -3.71 -4.61 12.45
CA GLU A 224 -5.14 -4.40 12.76
C GLU A 224 -5.55 -4.71 14.21
N LYS A 225 -4.61 -5.16 15.06
CA LYS A 225 -4.80 -5.37 16.50
C LYS A 225 -4.51 -4.11 17.33
N ASP A 226 -3.79 -3.15 16.76
CA ASP A 226 -3.52 -1.84 17.36
C ASP A 226 -4.57 -0.83 16.89
N LEU A 227 -5.10 -0.01 17.81
CA LEU A 227 -6.20 0.90 17.52
C LEU A 227 -5.81 2.02 16.56
N VAL A 228 -4.58 2.54 16.70
CA VAL A 228 -4.06 3.62 15.83
C VAL A 228 -3.85 3.07 14.42
N ALA A 229 -3.11 1.97 14.27
CA ALA A 229 -2.82 1.37 12.98
C ALA A 229 -4.08 0.87 12.25
N LYS A 230 -5.00 0.19 12.96
CA LYS A 230 -6.32 -0.21 12.41
C LYS A 230 -7.11 0.99 11.87
N SER A 231 -6.92 2.17 12.44
CA SER A 231 -7.60 3.40 12.03
C SER A 231 -6.84 4.21 10.96
N THR A 232 -5.78 3.66 10.36
CA THR A 232 -5.09 4.29 9.22
C THR A 232 -5.70 3.86 7.88
N PRO A 233 -6.07 4.79 6.97
CA PRO A 233 -6.67 4.43 5.68
C PRO A 233 -5.65 3.75 4.75
N ASP A 234 -4.36 4.08 4.87
CA ASP A 234 -3.27 3.56 4.05
C ASP A 234 -3.04 2.05 4.25
N LEU A 235 -3.24 1.55 5.48
CA LEU A 235 -3.21 0.12 5.80
C LEU A 235 -4.27 -0.63 4.99
N HIS A 236 -5.51 -0.15 5.06
CA HIS A 236 -6.66 -0.77 4.39
C HIS A 236 -6.56 -0.67 2.86
N TYR A 237 -6.11 0.45 2.32
CA TYR A 237 -5.87 0.60 0.89
C TYR A 237 -4.81 -0.39 0.38
N ASN A 238 -3.66 -0.50 1.04
CA ASN A 238 -2.60 -1.42 0.61
C ASN A 238 -2.98 -2.90 0.84
N LYS A 239 -3.75 -3.19 1.89
CA LYS A 239 -4.40 -4.49 2.11
C LYS A 239 -5.37 -4.82 0.98
N GLY A 240 -6.23 -3.86 0.57
CA GLY A 240 -7.15 -3.99 -0.56
C GLY A 240 -6.46 -4.24 -1.90
N ILE A 241 -5.37 -3.51 -2.20
CA ILE A 241 -4.52 -3.76 -3.38
C ILE A 241 -3.91 -5.18 -3.34
N THR A 242 -3.47 -5.63 -2.16
CA THR A 242 -2.92 -6.99 -1.97
C THR A 242 -3.97 -8.07 -2.23
N LEU A 243 -5.17 -7.90 -1.67
CA LEU A 243 -6.29 -8.82 -1.82
C LEU A 243 -6.84 -8.83 -3.26
N LYS A 244 -6.86 -7.68 -3.95
CA LYS A 244 -7.20 -7.60 -5.39
C LYS A 244 -6.23 -8.44 -6.23
N TYR A 245 -4.93 -8.44 -5.89
CA TYR A 245 -3.93 -9.24 -6.61
C TYR A 245 -4.07 -10.75 -6.36
N GLU A 246 -4.37 -11.17 -5.13
CA GLU A 246 -4.69 -12.57 -4.79
C GLU A 246 -6.10 -12.99 -5.26
N GLU A 247 -6.84 -12.09 -5.91
CA GLU A 247 -8.20 -12.31 -6.45
C GLU A 247 -9.28 -12.58 -5.36
N GLU A 248 -8.96 -12.23 -4.11
CA GLU A 248 -9.86 -12.19 -2.95
C GLU A 248 -10.77 -10.94 -3.00
N PHE A 249 -11.49 -10.82 -4.11
CA PHE A 249 -12.17 -9.60 -4.56
C PHE A 249 -13.17 -9.02 -3.55
N LYS A 250 -13.85 -9.87 -2.77
CA LYS A 250 -14.79 -9.40 -1.74
C LYS A 250 -14.04 -8.66 -0.62
N LEU A 251 -12.98 -9.28 -0.09
CA LEU A 251 -12.16 -8.69 0.97
C LEU A 251 -11.43 -7.43 0.46
N ALA A 252 -11.05 -7.42 -0.82
CA ALA A 252 -10.45 -6.25 -1.46
C ALA A 252 -11.41 -5.05 -1.50
N LEU A 253 -12.68 -5.26 -1.86
CA LEU A 253 -13.72 -4.22 -1.78
C LEU A 253 -13.93 -3.76 -0.34
N GLU A 254 -14.11 -4.68 0.60
CA GLU A 254 -14.32 -4.37 2.02
C GLU A 254 -13.19 -3.46 2.56
N SER A 255 -11.92 -3.74 2.24
CA SER A 255 -10.81 -2.87 2.66
C SER A 255 -10.68 -1.56 1.86
N PHE A 256 -11.18 -1.44 0.62
CA PHE A 256 -11.28 -0.13 -0.04
C PHE A 256 -12.39 0.74 0.58
N THR A 257 -13.49 0.13 1.02
CA THR A 257 -14.54 0.81 1.79
C THR A 257 -14.03 1.23 3.16
N GLU A 258 -13.31 0.37 3.90
CA GLU A 258 -12.67 0.73 5.18
C GLU A 258 -11.70 1.92 5.02
N ALA A 259 -10.84 1.92 4.00
CA ALA A 259 -9.96 3.05 3.70
C ALA A 259 -10.74 4.35 3.41
N SER A 260 -11.86 4.26 2.68
CA SER A 260 -12.75 5.40 2.38
C SER A 260 -13.50 5.93 3.60
N LEU A 261 -13.67 5.11 4.64
CA LEU A 261 -14.35 5.47 5.89
C LEU A 261 -13.41 6.21 6.86
N TYR A 262 -12.16 5.76 7.00
CA TYR A 262 -11.17 6.44 7.86
C TYR A 262 -10.63 7.75 7.27
N ASP A 263 -10.69 7.93 5.94
CA ASP A 263 -10.43 9.21 5.28
C ASP A 263 -11.41 9.45 4.12
N PRO A 264 -12.58 10.07 4.39
CA PRO A 264 -13.55 10.42 3.36
C PRO A 264 -13.10 11.53 2.41
N THR A 265 -11.94 12.16 2.62
CA THR A 265 -11.38 13.15 1.68
C THR A 265 -10.46 12.51 0.63
N TRP A 266 -9.95 11.31 0.92
CA TRP A 266 -9.07 10.57 0.03
C TRP A 266 -9.89 9.81 -1.05
N GLU A 267 -9.84 10.29 -2.30
CA GLU A 267 -10.55 9.66 -3.43
C GLU A 267 -9.96 8.32 -3.96
N PRO A 268 -8.63 8.05 -3.94
CA PRO A 268 -8.06 6.83 -4.51
C PRO A 268 -8.69 5.50 -4.06
N PRO A 269 -9.06 5.27 -2.78
CA PRO A 269 -9.80 4.08 -2.38
C PRO A 269 -11.18 3.99 -3.03
N LYS A 270 -11.95 5.08 -3.08
CA LYS A 270 -13.27 5.15 -3.74
C LYS A 270 -13.15 4.91 -5.24
N ILE A 271 -12.09 5.42 -5.87
CA ILE A 271 -11.77 5.16 -7.27
C ILE A 271 -11.45 3.68 -7.47
N LYS A 272 -10.61 3.07 -6.61
CA LYS A 272 -10.28 1.65 -6.68
C LYS A 272 -11.47 0.74 -6.40
N GLU A 273 -12.38 1.12 -5.49
CA GLU A 273 -13.64 0.43 -5.26
C GLU A 273 -14.53 0.49 -6.51
N LYS A 274 -14.76 1.68 -7.09
CA LYS A 274 -15.54 1.84 -8.33
C LYS A 274 -14.92 1.09 -9.52
N GLN A 275 -13.60 1.16 -9.69
CA GLN A 275 -12.86 0.41 -10.72
C GLN A 275 -12.99 -1.10 -10.51
N LEU A 276 -12.91 -1.55 -9.25
CA LEU A 276 -13.06 -2.96 -8.93
C LEU A 276 -14.52 -3.39 -9.11
N ILE A 277 -15.53 -2.68 -8.64
CA ILE A 277 -16.95 -2.98 -8.90
C ILE A 277 -17.25 -2.98 -10.40
N LYS A 278 -16.66 -2.08 -11.19
CA LYS A 278 -16.82 -2.09 -12.66
C LYS A 278 -16.16 -3.33 -13.28
N TYR A 279 -14.91 -3.63 -12.99
CA TYR A 279 -14.25 -4.88 -13.44
C TYR A 279 -14.99 -6.14 -12.95
N LEU A 280 -15.53 -6.08 -11.72
CA LEU A 280 -16.44 -7.04 -11.11
C LEU A 280 -17.91 -6.80 -11.51
N ASN A 281 -18.12 -6.21 -12.68
CA ASN A 281 -19.31 -6.31 -13.49
C ASN A 281 -18.85 -6.84 -14.85
N ASP A 282 -17.90 -6.17 -15.48
CA ASP A 282 -17.32 -6.46 -16.80
C ASP A 282 -17.22 -7.97 -17.15
N ILE A 283 -16.88 -8.83 -16.19
CA ILE A 283 -16.75 -10.28 -16.38
C ILE A 283 -18.07 -11.09 -16.58
N LYS A 284 -19.14 -11.09 -15.75
CA LYS A 284 -20.19 -12.14 -15.92
C LYS A 284 -21.14 -11.94 -17.09
N GLU A 285 -21.38 -10.75 -17.64
CA GLU A 285 -22.15 -10.64 -18.89
C GLU A 285 -21.43 -11.48 -19.92
N LEU A 286 -20.11 -11.38 -19.99
CA LEU A 286 -19.30 -12.13 -20.94
C LEU A 286 -19.24 -13.62 -20.65
N VAL A 287 -19.30 -14.03 -19.38
CA VAL A 287 -19.46 -15.45 -19.01
C VAL A 287 -20.84 -15.98 -19.40
N SER A 288 -21.90 -15.21 -19.12
CA SER A 288 -23.30 -15.61 -19.31
C SER A 288 -23.82 -15.45 -20.74
N THR A 289 -23.18 -14.60 -21.54
CA THR A 289 -23.48 -14.33 -22.97
C THR A 289 -22.40 -14.85 -23.92
N HIS A 290 -21.41 -15.59 -23.40
CA HIS A 290 -20.26 -16.12 -24.14
C HIS A 290 -19.55 -15.05 -24.99
N GLY A 291 -19.29 -13.88 -24.40
CA GLY A 291 -18.68 -12.73 -25.09
C GLY A 291 -19.66 -11.92 -25.94
N LYS A 292 -20.92 -11.78 -25.50
CA LYS A 292 -22.06 -11.19 -26.23
C LYS A 292 -22.24 -11.81 -27.63
N MET A 293 -21.95 -13.10 -27.77
CA MET A 293 -21.76 -13.74 -29.07
C MET A 293 -23.04 -14.33 -29.65
N LYS A 294 -23.31 -14.03 -30.93
CA LYS A 294 -24.42 -14.64 -31.68
C LYS A 294 -24.29 -16.17 -31.70
N ALA A 295 -25.33 -16.89 -31.28
CA ALA A 295 -25.32 -18.34 -31.08
C ALA A 295 -24.76 -19.16 -32.26
N LYS A 296 -25.06 -18.77 -33.51
CA LYS A 296 -24.50 -19.44 -34.72
C LYS A 296 -22.96 -19.36 -34.78
N ARG A 297 -22.37 -18.22 -34.40
CA ARG A 297 -20.91 -18.04 -34.34
C ARG A 297 -20.31 -18.82 -33.17
N LEU A 298 -20.98 -18.85 -32.02
CA LEU A 298 -20.56 -19.67 -30.88
C LEU A 298 -20.51 -21.15 -31.27
N GLN A 299 -21.57 -21.70 -31.87
CA GLN A 299 -21.59 -23.09 -32.34
C GLN A 299 -20.46 -23.42 -33.33
N GLN A 300 -20.16 -22.52 -34.28
CA GLN A 300 -19.00 -22.65 -35.18
C GLN A 300 -17.66 -22.65 -34.42
N ILE A 301 -17.53 -21.85 -33.36
CA ILE A 301 -16.34 -21.87 -32.49
C ILE A 301 -16.24 -23.21 -31.76
N LEU A 302 -17.32 -23.67 -31.11
CA LEU A 302 -17.35 -24.94 -30.35
C LEU A 302 -16.98 -26.14 -31.24
N GLN A 303 -17.58 -26.25 -32.42
CA GLN A 303 -17.30 -27.31 -33.41
C GLN A 303 -15.86 -27.28 -33.96
N SER A 304 -15.15 -26.15 -33.79
CA SER A 304 -13.77 -25.97 -34.25
C SER A 304 -12.71 -26.22 -33.16
N ILE A 305 -13.10 -26.73 -31.99
CA ILE A 305 -12.21 -27.15 -30.90
C ILE A 305 -11.86 -28.63 -31.09
N ASP A 306 -10.58 -28.92 -31.35
CA ASP A 306 -10.05 -30.27 -31.60
C ASP A 306 -8.79 -30.47 -30.75
N SER A 307 -8.67 -31.61 -30.06
CA SER A 307 -7.55 -31.94 -29.16
C SER A 307 -6.15 -31.79 -29.77
N LYS A 308 -6.02 -31.84 -31.11
CA LYS A 308 -4.76 -31.51 -31.83
C LYS A 308 -4.28 -30.07 -31.57
N GLN A 309 -5.15 -29.18 -31.10
CA GLN A 309 -4.85 -27.78 -30.77
C GLN A 309 -4.10 -27.62 -29.44
N LEU A 310 -4.01 -28.68 -28.62
CA LEU A 310 -3.16 -28.73 -27.42
C LEU A 310 -1.66 -28.59 -27.73
N GLY A 311 -1.23 -28.83 -28.97
CA GLY A 311 0.16 -28.69 -29.41
C GLY A 311 1.11 -29.54 -28.55
N PRO A 312 2.08 -28.95 -27.83
CA PRO A 312 3.00 -29.70 -26.97
C PRO A 312 2.34 -30.36 -25.73
N TYR A 313 1.06 -30.10 -25.47
CA TYR A 313 0.28 -30.77 -24.42
C TYR A 313 -0.64 -31.88 -24.95
N ALA A 314 -0.56 -32.21 -26.25
CA ALA A 314 -1.25 -33.34 -26.84
C ALA A 314 -0.53 -34.67 -26.51
N GLY A 315 -1.23 -35.81 -26.63
CA GLY A 315 -0.62 -37.14 -26.52
C GLY A 315 -0.57 -37.76 -25.12
N GLY A 316 -1.15 -37.10 -24.11
CA GLY A 316 -1.34 -37.69 -22.77
C GLY A 316 -0.19 -37.46 -21.77
N SER A 317 0.88 -36.79 -22.19
CA SER A 317 2.01 -36.40 -21.34
C SER A 317 2.67 -35.11 -21.83
N TYR A 318 3.42 -34.45 -20.95
CA TYR A 318 4.24 -33.29 -21.29
C TYR A 318 5.64 -33.42 -20.69
N THR A 319 6.66 -33.20 -21.51
CA THR A 319 8.06 -33.09 -21.08
C THR A 319 8.49 -31.64 -21.06
N SER A 320 8.88 -31.12 -19.88
CA SER A 320 9.39 -29.76 -19.73
C SER A 320 10.85 -29.63 -20.18
N THR A 321 11.32 -28.40 -20.37
CA THR A 321 12.67 -28.09 -20.91
C THR A 321 13.84 -28.53 -20.04
N ASN A 322 13.56 -29.09 -18.86
CA ASN A 322 14.52 -29.72 -17.93
C ASN A 322 14.47 -31.26 -17.97
N GLY A 323 13.75 -31.86 -18.92
CA GLY A 323 13.66 -33.32 -19.10
C GLY A 323 12.66 -34.04 -18.18
N GLN A 324 11.96 -33.33 -17.28
CA GLN A 324 10.91 -33.92 -16.45
C GLN A 324 9.65 -34.16 -17.29
N THR A 325 9.07 -35.35 -17.20
CA THR A 325 7.81 -35.71 -17.87
C THR A 325 6.70 -35.90 -16.84
N VAL A 326 5.55 -35.27 -17.07
CA VAL A 326 4.31 -35.45 -16.30
C VAL A 326 3.22 -36.03 -17.19
N LYS A 327 2.25 -36.73 -16.62
CA LYS A 327 1.03 -37.11 -17.34
C LYS A 327 0.15 -35.86 -17.52
N LEU A 328 -0.59 -35.78 -18.62
CA LEU A 328 -1.62 -34.76 -18.83
C LEU A 328 -2.89 -35.38 -19.35
N GLU A 329 -3.99 -35.13 -18.66
CA GLU A 329 -5.35 -35.54 -19.05
C GLU A 329 -6.13 -34.30 -19.52
N GLU A 330 -6.76 -34.37 -20.70
CA GLU A 330 -7.64 -33.31 -21.19
C GLU A 330 -8.94 -33.28 -20.38
N MET A 331 -9.21 -32.17 -19.71
CA MET A 331 -10.38 -31.99 -18.83
C MET A 331 -11.31 -30.91 -19.38
N LEU A 332 -12.63 -31.15 -19.30
CA LEU A 332 -13.65 -30.12 -19.54
C LEU A 332 -13.64 -29.09 -18.40
N LEU A 333 -13.90 -27.83 -18.73
CA LEU A 333 -13.93 -26.72 -17.77
C LEU A 333 -15.04 -26.90 -16.72
N SER A 334 -16.11 -27.62 -17.08
CA SER A 334 -17.17 -28.06 -16.15
C SER A 334 -16.61 -28.90 -15.00
N ASN A 335 -15.60 -29.74 -15.26
CA ASN A 335 -15.14 -30.81 -14.38
C ASN A 335 -13.97 -30.39 -13.47
N LEU A 336 -13.37 -29.22 -13.71
CA LEU A 336 -12.34 -28.65 -12.83
C LEU A 336 -12.86 -28.50 -11.40
N LYS A 337 -11.97 -28.70 -10.42
CA LYS A 337 -12.22 -28.45 -8.99
C LYS A 337 -11.62 -27.09 -8.57
N PRO A 338 -12.06 -26.48 -7.46
CA PRO A 338 -11.36 -25.34 -6.87
C PRO A 338 -9.91 -25.69 -6.51
N GLY A 339 -8.99 -24.74 -6.67
CA GLY A 339 -7.55 -24.93 -6.42
C GLY A 339 -6.77 -25.50 -7.61
N ILE A 340 -5.59 -26.05 -7.34
CA ILE A 340 -4.70 -26.61 -8.36
C ILE A 340 -5.27 -27.95 -8.87
N ASN A 341 -5.41 -28.08 -10.19
CA ASN A 341 -5.87 -29.30 -10.84
C ASN A 341 -4.66 -30.03 -11.45
N GLU A 342 -3.96 -30.83 -10.64
CA GLU A 342 -2.72 -31.51 -11.01
C GLU A 342 -2.91 -32.53 -12.16
N GLU A 343 -1.91 -32.65 -13.02
CA GLU A 343 -1.91 -33.49 -14.24
C GLU A 343 -3.09 -33.25 -15.20
N LYS A 344 -3.73 -32.07 -15.17
CA LYS A 344 -4.82 -31.70 -16.10
C LYS A 344 -4.39 -30.62 -17.08
N VAL A 345 -4.90 -30.71 -18.30
CA VAL A 345 -4.86 -29.64 -19.30
C VAL A 345 -6.28 -29.34 -19.78
N VAL A 346 -6.57 -28.08 -20.07
CA VAL A 346 -7.87 -27.64 -20.59
C VAL A 346 -7.70 -27.03 -21.97
N LEU A 347 -8.66 -27.28 -22.86
CA LEU A 347 -8.69 -26.72 -24.20
C LEU A 347 -9.98 -25.94 -24.42
N GLY A 348 -9.85 -24.75 -24.99
CA GLY A 348 -10.98 -23.91 -25.36
C GLY A 348 -10.57 -22.81 -26.33
N LYS A 349 -11.51 -21.94 -26.68
CA LYS A 349 -11.26 -20.75 -27.50
C LYS A 349 -11.67 -19.48 -26.76
N VAL A 350 -10.90 -18.43 -26.97
CA VAL A 350 -11.22 -17.10 -26.43
C VAL A 350 -12.45 -16.55 -27.14
N VAL A 351 -13.43 -16.08 -26.38
CA VAL A 351 -14.64 -15.44 -26.93
C VAL A 351 -14.59 -13.92 -26.89
N CYS A 352 -13.92 -13.35 -25.88
CA CYS A 352 -13.82 -11.91 -25.62
C CYS A 352 -12.72 -11.63 -24.56
N SER A 353 -12.46 -10.37 -24.20
CA SER A 353 -11.55 -10.03 -23.10
C SER A 353 -11.95 -8.81 -22.26
N ILE A 354 -11.81 -8.93 -20.95
CA ILE A 354 -12.16 -7.89 -19.99
C ILE A 354 -11.01 -6.90 -19.82
N ARG A 355 -11.33 -5.60 -19.91
CA ARG A 355 -10.38 -4.51 -19.67
C ARG A 355 -10.40 -4.12 -18.20
N ASN A 356 -9.37 -4.52 -17.47
CA ASN A 356 -9.02 -3.90 -16.18
C ASN A 356 -8.42 -2.50 -16.44
N GLU A 357 -8.64 -1.57 -15.51
CA GLU A 357 -8.00 -0.23 -15.56
C GLU A 357 -6.58 -0.25 -14.95
N ASP A 358 -6.27 -1.25 -14.12
CA ASP A 358 -4.89 -1.67 -13.86
C ASP A 358 -4.45 -2.62 -14.99
N THR A 359 -3.23 -2.47 -15.50
CA THR A 359 -2.73 -3.26 -16.67
C THR A 359 -2.56 -4.76 -16.39
N VAL A 360 -2.69 -5.20 -15.13
CA VAL A 360 -2.53 -6.60 -14.68
C VAL A 360 -3.69 -6.93 -13.72
N PRO A 361 -4.32 -8.13 -13.83
CA PRO A 361 -4.09 -9.17 -14.83
C PRO A 361 -4.76 -8.86 -16.18
N PHE A 362 -4.17 -9.38 -17.26
CA PHE A 362 -4.87 -9.48 -18.53
C PHE A 362 -5.96 -10.55 -18.43
N THR A 363 -7.21 -10.20 -18.72
CA THR A 363 -8.38 -11.03 -18.36
C THR A 363 -9.21 -11.38 -19.60
N PHE A 364 -9.61 -12.64 -19.75
CA PHE A 364 -10.43 -13.08 -20.88
C PHE A 364 -11.40 -14.22 -20.58
N CYS A 365 -12.44 -14.38 -21.41
CA CYS A 365 -13.36 -15.51 -21.32
C CYS A 365 -12.96 -16.63 -22.30
N LEU A 366 -12.94 -17.86 -21.80
CA LEU A 366 -12.58 -19.09 -22.51
C LEU A 366 -13.82 -20.02 -22.54
N VAL A 367 -14.12 -20.58 -23.71
CA VAL A 367 -15.16 -21.62 -23.87
C VAL A 367 -14.56 -22.96 -24.30
N ASP A 368 -14.95 -24.05 -23.64
CA ASP A 368 -14.58 -25.41 -24.06
C ASP A 368 -15.56 -26.00 -25.08
N LYS A 369 -15.26 -27.20 -25.58
CA LYS A 369 -16.11 -27.95 -26.51
C LYS A 369 -17.49 -28.34 -25.96
N ALA A 370 -17.72 -28.22 -24.66
CA ALA A 370 -19.04 -28.43 -24.02
C ALA A 370 -19.85 -27.13 -23.89
N GLY A 371 -19.30 -25.98 -24.30
CA GLY A 371 -19.95 -24.68 -24.17
C GLY A 371 -19.83 -24.05 -22.77
N THR A 372 -19.02 -24.64 -21.88
CA THR A 372 -18.74 -24.08 -20.56
C THR A 372 -17.91 -22.82 -20.73
N CYS A 373 -18.42 -21.67 -20.31
CA CYS A 373 -17.67 -20.43 -20.26
C CYS A 373 -17.01 -20.26 -18.89
N VAL A 374 -15.70 -19.99 -18.87
CA VAL A 374 -14.96 -19.59 -17.66
C VAL A 374 -14.05 -18.41 -17.98
N VAL A 375 -13.49 -17.82 -16.94
CA VAL A 375 -12.63 -16.65 -17.04
C VAL A 375 -11.20 -17.06 -16.76
N VAL A 376 -10.26 -16.42 -17.43
CA VAL A 376 -8.83 -16.67 -17.26
C VAL A 376 -8.13 -15.34 -17.04
N THR A 377 -7.36 -15.25 -15.96
CA THR A 377 -6.52 -14.09 -15.61
C THR A 377 -5.06 -14.44 -15.81
N ILE A 378 -4.36 -13.70 -16.66
CA ILE A 378 -2.91 -13.84 -16.89
C ILE A 378 -2.18 -12.73 -16.16
N PHE A 379 -1.35 -13.13 -15.21
CA PHE A 379 -0.37 -12.28 -14.55
C PHE A 379 0.96 -12.31 -15.32
N ASN A 380 1.76 -11.25 -15.15
CA ASN A 380 3.06 -11.09 -15.80
C ASN A 380 3.03 -11.12 -17.34
N LEU A 381 1.94 -10.68 -17.97
CA LEU A 381 1.90 -10.40 -19.41
C LEU A 381 2.47 -9.00 -19.69
N ALA A 382 3.31 -8.87 -20.71
CA ALA A 382 3.87 -7.57 -21.10
C ALA A 382 2.80 -6.58 -21.60
N ASP A 383 2.97 -5.29 -21.30
CA ASP A 383 1.99 -4.26 -21.68
C ASP A 383 1.78 -4.17 -23.20
N GLY A 384 0.57 -3.80 -23.60
CA GLY A 384 0.12 -3.83 -25.01
C GLY A 384 0.02 -5.21 -25.64
N LYS A 385 0.22 -6.32 -24.90
CA LYS A 385 -0.02 -7.70 -25.37
C LYS A 385 -1.36 -8.20 -24.84
N GLY A 386 -2.26 -8.62 -25.73
CA GLY A 386 -3.57 -9.14 -25.33
C GLY A 386 -4.49 -9.46 -26.51
N VAL A 387 -5.67 -9.99 -26.17
CA VAL A 387 -6.87 -10.09 -27.01
C VAL A 387 -7.97 -9.15 -26.43
N ILE A 388 -9.20 -9.08 -26.96
CA ILE A 388 -10.11 -7.91 -26.71
C ILE A 388 -11.62 -8.28 -26.56
N ILE A 389 -12.38 -7.54 -25.71
CA ILE A 389 -13.83 -7.12 -25.76
C ILE A 389 -14.68 -7.43 -24.48
N GLY A 390 -15.44 -6.43 -23.97
CA GLY A 390 -16.18 -6.34 -22.67
C GLY A 390 -17.74 -6.32 -22.72
N ASP A 391 -18.62 -6.18 -21.68
CA ASP A 391 -18.58 -5.93 -20.19
C ASP A 391 -20.00 -6.10 -19.50
N SER A 392 -20.20 -6.57 -18.21
CA SER A 392 -21.25 -6.19 -17.14
C SER A 392 -21.82 -7.31 -16.17
N ASP A 393 -22.23 -7.07 -14.90
CA ASP A 393 -22.88 -8.04 -13.91
C ASP A 393 -22.03 -9.24 -13.33
N TYR A 394 -22.31 -9.79 -12.11
CA TYR A 394 -21.41 -10.71 -11.34
C TYR A 394 -21.88 -12.07 -10.71
N LYS A 395 -21.21 -13.21 -11.09
CA LYS A 395 -21.11 -14.60 -10.50
C LYS A 395 -20.46 -15.55 -11.53
N PHE A 396 -19.29 -16.17 -11.28
CA PHE A 396 -18.49 -16.83 -12.34
C PHE A 396 -17.47 -17.88 -11.84
N ARG A 397 -16.79 -18.58 -12.78
CA ARG A 397 -15.63 -19.46 -12.53
C ARG A 397 -14.36 -18.84 -13.10
N LEU A 398 -13.24 -18.92 -12.36
CA LEU A 398 -11.95 -18.30 -12.69
C LEU A 398 -10.83 -19.34 -12.78
N ILE A 399 -9.87 -19.14 -13.68
CA ILE A 399 -8.59 -19.84 -13.79
C ILE A 399 -7.47 -18.81 -13.74
N ARG A 400 -6.67 -18.85 -12.69
CA ARG A 400 -5.49 -17.99 -12.51
C ARG A 400 -4.28 -18.56 -13.26
N VAL A 401 -3.55 -17.71 -13.98
CA VAL A 401 -2.34 -18.05 -14.75
C VAL A 401 -1.20 -17.10 -14.37
N GLU A 402 -0.22 -17.59 -13.60
CA GLU A 402 0.88 -16.77 -13.05
C GLU A 402 1.89 -16.27 -14.07
N THR A 403 1.98 -16.90 -15.24
CA THR A 403 2.85 -16.47 -16.34
C THR A 403 2.26 -16.91 -17.69
N PRO A 404 2.32 -16.06 -18.74
CA PRO A 404 1.87 -16.45 -20.07
C PRO A 404 2.63 -17.66 -20.65
N VAL A 405 3.83 -17.97 -20.16
CA VAL A 405 4.72 -19.01 -20.72
C VAL A 405 4.20 -20.45 -20.51
N ILE A 406 3.19 -20.68 -19.66
CA ILE A 406 2.53 -22.00 -19.59
C ILE A 406 1.47 -22.22 -20.69
N LEU A 407 1.08 -21.17 -21.43
CA LEU A 407 0.00 -21.24 -22.40
C LEU A 407 0.45 -21.78 -23.77
N VAL A 408 -0.50 -22.36 -24.48
CA VAL A 408 -0.41 -22.71 -25.90
C VAL A 408 -1.51 -21.93 -26.64
N VAL A 409 -1.10 -21.15 -27.64
CA VAL A 409 -1.98 -20.31 -28.46
C VAL A 409 -1.79 -20.73 -29.91
N ASN A 410 -2.88 -21.12 -30.58
CA ASN A 410 -2.86 -21.64 -31.96
C ASN A 410 -1.84 -22.78 -32.15
N SER A 411 -1.89 -23.78 -31.27
CA SER A 411 -0.97 -24.93 -31.19
C SER A 411 0.51 -24.62 -30.91
N LYS A 412 0.90 -23.35 -30.72
CA LYS A 412 2.28 -22.94 -30.42
C LYS A 412 2.41 -22.54 -28.95
N LYS A 413 3.48 -22.98 -28.28
CA LYS A 413 3.78 -22.54 -26.91
C LYS A 413 4.12 -21.05 -26.89
N VAL A 414 3.60 -20.33 -25.91
CA VAL A 414 3.90 -18.91 -25.71
C VAL A 414 5.36 -18.72 -25.27
N SER A 415 6.03 -17.77 -25.92
CA SER A 415 7.46 -17.50 -25.73
C SER A 415 7.71 -16.51 -24.59
N ARG A 416 8.95 -16.50 -24.06
CA ARG A 416 9.35 -15.75 -22.86
C ARG A 416 9.39 -14.23 -23.06
N ASP A 417 9.52 -13.73 -24.29
CA ASP A 417 9.46 -12.31 -24.65
C ASP A 417 8.10 -11.65 -24.40
N LEU A 418 7.04 -12.45 -24.23
CA LEU A 418 5.70 -11.97 -23.86
C LEU A 418 5.51 -11.84 -22.34
N GLN A 419 6.48 -12.28 -21.52
CA GLN A 419 6.43 -12.13 -20.07
C GLN A 419 7.00 -10.77 -19.63
N ALA A 420 6.25 -10.04 -18.79
CA ALA A 420 6.67 -8.77 -18.22
C ALA A 420 7.83 -8.91 -17.22
N GLY A 421 8.69 -7.88 -17.16
CA GLY A 421 9.49 -7.62 -15.97
C GLY A 421 8.62 -7.07 -14.84
N VAL A 422 8.96 -7.35 -13.58
CA VAL A 422 8.11 -6.98 -12.44
C VAL A 422 8.09 -5.45 -12.24
N GLN A 423 7.01 -4.81 -12.68
CA GLN A 423 6.73 -3.39 -12.50
C GLN A 423 5.76 -3.16 -11.32
N MET A 424 5.82 -1.95 -10.76
CA MET A 424 4.96 -1.48 -9.69
C MET A 424 4.87 0.04 -9.81
N SER A 425 3.66 0.56 -10.00
CA SER A 425 3.34 1.96 -9.73
C SER A 425 3.31 2.16 -8.21
N ILE A 426 4.13 3.08 -7.71
CA ILE A 426 4.08 3.54 -6.32
C ILE A 426 3.12 4.72 -6.29
N PHE A 427 2.07 4.64 -5.46
CA PHE A 427 1.21 5.78 -5.17
C PHE A 427 1.83 6.60 -4.03
N LYS A 428 2.09 7.90 -4.22
CA LYS A 428 2.38 8.80 -3.09
C LYS A 428 1.06 9.25 -2.48
N LYS A 429 0.98 9.36 -1.15
CA LYS A 429 -0.18 9.98 -0.48
C LYS A 429 -0.20 11.52 -0.60
N PHE A 430 0.82 12.10 -1.22
CA PHE A 430 1.04 13.54 -1.35
C PHE A 430 0.96 14.03 -2.81
N ASP A 431 0.53 13.17 -3.74
CA ASP A 431 0.18 13.51 -5.13
C ASP A 431 -1.36 13.61 -5.27
#